data_AF-A0A7S1QQQ0-F1
#
_entry.id   AF-A0A7S1QQQ0-F1
#
_cell.length_a   1.000
_cell.length_b   1.000
_cell.length_c   1.000
_cell.angle_alpha   90.00
_cell.angle_beta   90.00
_cell.angle_gamma   90.00
#
_symmetry.space_group_name_H-M   'P 1'
#
loop_
_entity.id
_entity.type
_entity.pdbx_description
1 polymer ?
#
loop_
_entity_poly.entity_id
_entity_poly.type
_entity_poly.pdbx_seq_one_letter_code
_entity_poly.pdbx_strand_id
1 'polypeptide(L)'
;MEEEEYESPALTNEAVEEFYSTWSRSVLRVIYFAGPAAGKVSLSPKPSATIADLEECDVATPAGTVLIIREDTYDYRCDDLLGGEVCWLQSFVMRQGPQWTIGEPEGDVGLFETRSAGPPGPSEIADNLVAVVAMSIQATGKMTDHEKEWCAYLAGCDGQQEMPMTRFDYRPYYNPDPENPLGTYVKHFSVQEGIELFDNRTFEIANAEAAAIDPLARQVMEVGYLSIFQLGITKKYCNTNPIHASVSVGCDKQEW
;
A
#
# COMPACT_ATOMS: atom_id res chain seq x y z
N MET A 1 -1.95 -8.47 30.99
CA MET A 1 -3.20 -7.92 30.44
C MET A 1 -3.48 -8.80 29.25
N GLU A 2 -4.45 -9.69 29.39
CA GLU A 2 -4.74 -10.74 28.41
C GLU A 2 -5.38 -10.09 27.17
N GLU A 3 -4.91 -10.48 25.99
CA GLU A 3 -5.29 -9.93 24.69
C GLU A 3 -6.81 -10.07 24.40
N GLU A 4 -7.49 -10.96 25.13
CA GLU A 4 -8.93 -11.21 25.05
C GLU A 4 -9.82 -10.06 25.57
N GLU A 5 -9.27 -9.09 26.32
CA GLU A 5 -10.05 -7.96 26.86
C GLU A 5 -10.01 -6.68 25.98
N TYR A 6 -9.35 -6.68 24.83
CA TYR A 6 -9.27 -5.49 23.96
C TYR A 6 -10.44 -5.44 22.96
N GLU A 7 -11.56 -4.81 23.34
CA GLU A 7 -12.64 -4.51 22.41
C GLU A 7 -12.18 -3.51 21.35
N SER A 8 -12.15 -3.91 20.08
CA SER A 8 -11.87 -3.00 18.96
C SER A 8 -13.04 -2.01 18.81
N PRO A 9 -12.81 -0.69 18.98
CA PRO A 9 -13.87 0.30 18.89
C PRO A 9 -14.46 0.36 17.48
N ALA A 10 -15.77 0.62 17.40
CA ALA A 10 -16.45 0.76 16.12
C ALA A 10 -15.93 1.98 15.33
N LEU A 11 -15.65 1.79 14.03
CA LEU A 11 -15.24 2.84 13.11
C LEU A 11 -16.40 3.81 12.86
N THR A 12 -16.48 4.87 13.65
CA THR A 12 -17.36 6.02 13.42
C THR A 12 -16.62 7.09 12.60
N ASN A 13 -17.36 7.95 11.89
CA ASN A 13 -16.74 9.09 11.20
C ASN A 13 -15.95 9.99 12.17
N GLU A 14 -16.42 10.14 13.40
CA GLU A 14 -15.70 10.84 14.47
C GLU A 14 -14.38 10.12 14.84
N ALA A 15 -14.36 8.79 14.94
CA ALA A 15 -13.13 8.04 15.19
C ALA A 15 -12.13 8.12 14.02
N VAL A 16 -12.64 8.18 12.78
CA VAL A 16 -11.83 8.39 11.57
C VAL A 16 -11.26 9.81 11.53
N GLU A 17 -12.05 10.82 11.88
CA GLU A 17 -11.59 12.21 12.01
C GLU A 17 -10.58 12.37 13.16
N GLU A 18 -10.81 11.73 14.30
CA GLU A 18 -9.89 11.71 15.43
C GLU A 18 -8.58 10.99 15.07
N PHE A 19 -8.67 9.86 14.37
CA PHE A 19 -7.52 9.17 13.80
C PHE A 19 -6.75 10.10 12.85
N TYR A 20 -7.38 10.68 11.83
CA TYR A 20 -6.68 11.60 10.92
C TYR A 20 -6.13 12.85 11.64
N SER A 21 -6.78 13.35 12.69
CA SER A 21 -6.27 14.44 13.52
C SER A 21 -5.03 14.02 14.34
N THR A 22 -4.91 12.74 14.66
CA THR A 22 -3.76 12.15 15.36
C THR A 22 -2.56 11.93 14.43
N TRP A 23 -2.79 11.63 13.15
CA TRP A 23 -1.74 11.27 12.18
C TRP A 23 -1.32 12.38 11.20
N SER A 24 -2.12 13.43 11.04
CA SER A 24 -1.81 14.55 10.16
C SER A 24 -1.10 15.69 10.91
N ARG A 25 -0.04 16.25 10.32
CA ARG A 25 0.59 17.48 10.84
C ARG A 25 -0.12 18.73 10.33
N SER A 26 -0.59 18.72 9.09
CA SER A 26 -1.27 19.84 8.46
C SER A 26 -2.02 19.41 7.20
N VAL A 27 -3.16 20.04 6.90
CA VAL A 27 -3.85 19.89 5.62
C VAL A 27 -3.25 20.89 4.61
N LEU A 28 -2.93 20.43 3.41
CA LEU A 28 -2.58 21.28 2.27
C LEU A 28 -3.79 21.44 1.36
N ARG A 29 -4.08 22.69 1.03
CA ARG A 29 -5.09 23.03 0.04
C ARG A 29 -4.40 23.54 -1.21
N VAL A 30 -4.72 22.90 -2.33
CA VAL A 30 -4.19 23.26 -3.65
C VAL A 30 -5.33 23.86 -4.46
N ILE A 31 -5.15 25.08 -4.94
CA ILE A 31 -6.12 25.80 -5.74
C ILE A 31 -5.48 26.08 -7.10
N TYR A 32 -6.07 25.54 -8.17
CA TYR A 32 -5.62 25.74 -9.53
C TYR A 32 -6.54 26.71 -10.28
N PHE A 33 -5.98 27.82 -10.73
CA PHE A 33 -6.66 28.85 -11.51
C PHE A 33 -6.44 28.57 -13.00
N ALA A 34 -7.35 27.84 -13.64
CA ALA A 34 -7.21 27.41 -15.03
C ALA A 34 -7.38 28.57 -16.04
N GLY A 35 -8.04 29.66 -15.63
CA GLY A 35 -8.31 30.82 -16.47
C GLY A 35 -9.64 30.75 -17.21
N PRO A 36 -9.92 31.64 -18.19
CA PRO A 36 -9.05 32.69 -18.70
C PRO A 36 -8.93 33.94 -17.81
N ALA A 37 -9.80 34.10 -16.81
CA ALA A 37 -9.75 35.23 -15.89
C ALA A 37 -8.62 35.10 -14.86
N ALA A 38 -8.03 36.23 -14.47
CA ALA A 38 -7.13 36.30 -13.31
C ALA A 38 -7.97 36.51 -12.04
N GLY A 39 -7.67 35.74 -10.99
CA GLY A 39 -8.27 35.90 -9.68
C GLY A 39 -7.33 36.56 -8.68
N LYS A 40 -7.85 36.82 -7.49
CA LYS A 40 -7.07 37.24 -6.33
C LYS A 40 -7.41 36.36 -5.13
N VAL A 41 -6.39 35.93 -4.38
CA VAL A 41 -6.59 35.20 -3.12
C VAL A 41 -6.06 36.02 -1.97
N SER A 42 -6.94 36.36 -1.03
CA SER A 42 -6.56 36.99 0.24
C SER A 42 -6.34 35.92 1.30
N LEU A 43 -5.21 35.98 1.99
CA LEU A 43 -4.80 35.05 3.03
C LEU A 43 -4.72 35.80 4.37
N SER A 44 -5.50 35.35 5.36
CA SER A 44 -5.50 35.89 6.72
C SER A 44 -5.01 34.84 7.74
N PRO A 45 -3.97 35.13 8.55
CA PRO A 45 -3.43 34.16 9.50
C PRO A 45 -4.49 33.67 10.49
N LYS A 46 -4.52 32.36 10.73
CA LYS A 46 -5.41 31.78 11.74
C LYS A 46 -4.89 32.07 13.14
N PRO A 47 -5.77 32.36 14.12
CA PRO A 47 -5.36 32.43 15.54
C PRO A 47 -4.76 31.12 16.07
N SER A 48 -5.13 29.99 15.45
CA SER A 48 -4.63 28.65 15.78
C SER A 48 -3.39 28.24 14.98
N ALA A 49 -2.79 29.15 14.20
CA ALA A 49 -1.65 28.81 13.36
C ALA A 49 -0.44 28.38 14.19
N THR A 50 0.20 27.29 13.76
CA THR A 50 1.39 26.75 14.44
C THR A 50 2.71 27.36 13.97
N ILE A 51 2.68 28.19 12.91
CA ILE A 51 3.82 28.96 12.41
C ILE A 51 3.74 30.39 12.96
N ALA A 52 4.85 30.89 13.50
CA ALA A 52 4.97 32.27 13.98
C ALA A 52 5.25 33.26 12.83
N ASP A 53 5.01 34.54 13.08
CA ASP A 53 5.33 35.65 12.16
C ASP A 53 4.62 35.58 10.79
N LEU A 54 3.38 35.07 10.78
CA LEU A 54 2.53 35.09 9.60
C LEU A 54 1.88 36.47 9.41
N GLU A 55 1.98 37.01 8.20
CA GLU A 55 1.34 38.27 7.81
C GLU A 55 0.12 38.02 6.91
N GLU A 56 -0.86 38.93 6.96
CA GLU A 56 -1.92 38.98 5.95
C GLU A 56 -1.30 39.32 4.59
N CYS A 57 -1.68 38.57 3.56
CA CYS A 57 -1.16 38.84 2.22
C CYS A 57 -2.19 38.55 1.14
N ASP A 58 -2.06 39.32 0.05
CA ASP A 58 -2.86 39.17 -1.15
C ASP A 58 -2.00 38.56 -2.25
N VAL A 59 -2.46 37.44 -2.80
CA VAL A 59 -1.78 36.73 -3.89
C VAL A 59 -2.55 36.93 -5.18
N ALA A 60 -1.90 37.55 -6.16
CA ALA A 60 -2.43 37.63 -7.52
C ALA A 60 -2.31 36.27 -8.21
N THR A 61 -3.40 35.78 -8.81
CA THR A 61 -3.47 34.45 -9.42
C THR A 61 -3.89 34.55 -10.89
N PRO A 62 -2.94 34.82 -11.82
CA PRO A 62 -3.24 34.78 -13.26
C PRO A 62 -3.61 33.36 -13.71
N ALA A 63 -4.23 33.24 -14.89
CA ALA A 63 -4.53 31.94 -15.51
C ALA A 63 -3.27 31.04 -15.59
N GLY A 64 -3.43 29.77 -15.24
CA GLY A 64 -2.35 28.79 -15.14
C GLY A 64 -1.64 28.74 -13.77
N THR A 65 -2.08 29.51 -12.77
CA THR A 65 -1.44 29.53 -11.44
C THR A 65 -1.94 28.40 -10.55
N VAL A 66 -1.01 27.72 -9.86
CA VAL A 66 -1.31 26.81 -8.75
C VAL A 66 -0.91 27.49 -7.45
N LEU A 67 -1.87 27.67 -6.53
CA LEU A 67 -1.64 28.15 -5.18
C LEU A 67 -1.72 26.99 -4.20
N ILE A 68 -0.71 26.83 -3.36
CA ILE A 68 -0.66 25.80 -2.32
C ILE A 68 -0.69 26.52 -0.97
N ILE A 69 -1.67 26.19 -0.13
CA ILE A 69 -1.91 26.81 1.16
C ILE A 69 -1.85 25.73 2.24
N ARG A 70 -1.15 25.99 3.35
CA ARG A 70 -1.30 25.18 4.57
C ARG A 70 -2.56 25.65 5.30
N GLU A 71 -3.56 24.78 5.36
CA GLU A 71 -4.89 25.14 5.84
C GLU A 71 -4.93 25.39 7.35
N ASP A 72 -3.96 24.87 8.11
CA ASP A 72 -3.81 25.17 9.53
C ASP A 72 -3.15 26.54 9.78
N THR A 73 -2.61 27.22 8.75
CA THR A 73 -1.93 28.53 8.91
C THR A 73 -2.76 29.71 8.46
N TYR A 74 -3.57 29.57 7.40
CA TYR A 74 -4.30 30.68 6.79
C TYR A 74 -5.77 30.33 6.58
N ASP A 75 -6.66 31.26 6.92
CA ASP A 75 -7.96 31.38 6.26
C ASP A 75 -7.73 32.05 4.90
N TYR A 76 -8.46 31.61 3.87
CA TYR A 76 -8.28 32.11 2.52
C TYR A 76 -9.62 32.44 1.88
N ARG A 77 -9.62 33.51 1.08
CA ARG A 77 -10.79 33.95 0.33
C ARG A 77 -10.38 34.21 -1.12
N CYS A 78 -11.10 33.59 -2.05
CA CYS A 78 -10.93 33.85 -3.48
C CYS A 78 -11.91 34.94 -3.91
N ASP A 79 -11.37 36.07 -4.36
CA ASP A 79 -12.14 37.19 -4.92
C ASP A 79 -12.00 37.21 -6.46
N ASP A 80 -13.03 37.74 -7.13
CA ASP A 80 -13.11 37.91 -8.60
C ASP A 80 -12.92 36.63 -9.43
N LEU A 81 -13.80 35.65 -9.24
CA LEU A 81 -13.89 34.44 -10.07
C LEU A 81 -14.74 34.60 -11.34
N LEU A 82 -15.18 35.82 -11.67
CA LEU A 82 -16.11 36.06 -12.77
C LEU A 82 -15.46 35.75 -14.13
N GLY A 83 -15.76 34.55 -14.65
CA GLY A 83 -15.37 34.11 -16.00
C GLY A 83 -14.12 33.23 -16.07
N GLY A 84 -13.61 32.71 -14.95
CA GLY A 84 -12.50 31.75 -14.90
C GLY A 84 -12.90 30.42 -14.28
N GLU A 85 -12.26 29.33 -14.72
CA GLU A 85 -12.39 28.00 -14.12
C GLU A 85 -11.36 27.84 -12.99
N VAL A 86 -11.80 27.39 -11.83
CA VAL A 86 -10.95 27.10 -10.67
C VAL A 86 -11.23 25.69 -10.17
N CYS A 87 -10.17 24.92 -9.96
CA CYS A 87 -10.22 23.60 -9.35
C CYS A 87 -9.60 23.67 -7.95
N TRP A 88 -10.21 23.01 -6.98
CA TRP A 88 -9.65 22.87 -5.63
C TRP A 88 -9.40 21.39 -5.32
N LEU A 89 -8.23 21.12 -4.76
CA LEU A 89 -7.79 19.80 -4.33
C LEU A 89 -7.30 19.92 -2.89
N GLN A 90 -7.60 18.90 -2.09
CA GLN A 90 -7.14 18.80 -0.70
C GLN A 90 -6.19 17.62 -0.59
N SER A 91 -5.05 17.83 0.07
CA SER A 91 -4.03 16.82 0.33
C SER A 91 -3.59 16.90 1.79
N PHE A 92 -3.14 15.80 2.37
CA PHE A 92 -2.77 15.72 3.79
C PHE A 92 -1.25 15.56 3.92
N VAL A 93 -0.61 16.38 4.76
CA VAL A 93 0.80 16.18 5.14
C VAL A 93 0.81 15.32 6.37
N MET A 94 1.14 14.05 6.17
CA MET A 94 1.35 13.08 7.24
C MET A 94 2.59 13.46 8.05
N ARG A 95 2.59 13.15 9.35
CA ARG A 95 3.80 13.24 10.18
C ARG A 95 4.93 12.43 9.52
N GLN A 96 6.19 12.89 9.64
CA GLN A 96 7.33 12.00 9.43
C GLN A 96 7.14 10.81 10.39
N GLY A 97 7.17 9.59 9.86
CA GLY A 97 7.00 8.37 10.65
C GLY A 97 7.93 8.36 11.87
N PRO A 98 7.58 7.63 12.94
CA PRO A 98 8.45 7.52 14.11
C PRO A 98 9.89 7.21 13.66
N GLN A 99 10.83 8.09 14.04
CA GLN A 99 12.25 7.78 13.90
C GLN A 99 12.58 6.83 15.04
N TRP A 100 12.67 5.54 14.72
CA TRP A 100 13.17 4.54 15.62
C TRP A 100 14.68 4.72 15.75
N THR A 101 15.15 5.14 16.92
CA THR A 101 16.55 4.98 17.28
C THR A 101 16.71 3.53 17.72
N ILE A 102 17.23 2.68 16.84
CA ILE A 102 17.62 1.33 17.21
C ILE A 102 18.71 1.46 18.27
N GLY A 103 18.41 1.05 19.50
CA GLY A 103 19.40 0.98 20.58
C GLY A 103 20.45 -0.10 20.30
N GLU A 104 21.44 -0.24 21.18
CA GLU A 104 22.34 -1.39 21.04
C GLU A 104 21.56 -2.69 21.22
N PRO A 105 21.68 -3.66 20.30
CA PRO A 105 20.98 -4.93 20.39
C PRO A 105 21.39 -5.67 21.67
N GLU A 106 20.40 -6.04 22.49
CA GLU A 106 20.60 -6.87 23.68
C GLU A 106 20.42 -8.35 23.32
N GLY A 107 21.37 -9.22 23.68
CA GLY A 107 21.33 -10.67 23.41
C GLY A 107 22.54 -11.20 22.63
N ASP A 108 22.46 -12.44 22.15
CA ASP A 108 23.50 -13.03 21.29
C ASP A 108 23.38 -12.49 19.86
N VAL A 109 24.19 -11.47 19.57
CA VAL A 109 24.26 -10.81 18.27
C VAL A 109 25.19 -11.53 17.28
N GLY A 110 25.80 -12.66 17.68
CA GLY A 110 26.68 -13.45 16.81
C GLY A 110 25.98 -13.98 15.55
N LEU A 111 24.65 -14.04 15.56
CA LEU A 111 23.83 -14.38 14.39
C LEU A 111 23.73 -13.25 13.35
N PHE A 112 23.95 -12.00 13.75
CA PHE A 112 23.89 -10.81 12.87
C PHE A 112 25.25 -10.48 12.23
N GLU A 113 26.11 -11.48 12.08
CA GLU A 113 27.38 -11.32 11.38
C GLU A 113 27.18 -11.37 9.85
N THR A 114 27.81 -10.44 9.13
CA THR A 114 27.90 -10.52 7.67
C THR A 114 28.82 -11.67 7.28
N ARG A 115 28.25 -12.85 6.97
CA ARG A 115 29.04 -14.04 6.57
C ARG A 115 29.71 -13.93 5.21
N SER A 116 29.14 -13.14 4.31
CA SER A 116 29.73 -12.82 3.01
C SER A 116 29.14 -11.51 2.48
N ALA A 117 29.90 -10.83 1.62
CA ALA A 117 29.28 -9.86 0.73
C ALA A 117 28.30 -10.61 -0.17
N GLY A 118 27.08 -10.08 -0.34
CA GLY A 118 26.15 -10.59 -1.36
C GLY A 118 26.78 -10.48 -2.75
N PRO A 119 26.15 -11.09 -3.78
CA PRO A 119 26.59 -10.89 -5.16
C PRO A 119 26.72 -9.39 -5.46
N PRO A 120 27.73 -8.97 -6.25
CA PRO A 120 27.89 -7.56 -6.59
C PRO A 120 26.60 -7.04 -7.24
N GLY A 121 26.22 -5.81 -6.89
CA GLY A 121 25.10 -5.14 -7.55
C GLY A 121 25.32 -5.09 -9.07
N PRO A 122 24.24 -4.93 -9.86
CA PRO A 122 24.36 -4.81 -11.32
C PRO A 122 25.36 -3.71 -11.68
N SER A 123 26.20 -3.94 -12.71
CA SER A 123 27.21 -2.97 -13.12
C SER A 123 26.56 -1.66 -13.57
N GLU A 124 27.22 -0.52 -13.34
CA GLU A 124 26.74 0.82 -13.75
C GLU A 124 26.63 1.02 -15.28
N ILE A 125 26.74 -0.05 -16.07
CA ILE A 125 26.58 0.01 -17.52
C ILE A 125 25.09 0.18 -17.81
N ALA A 126 24.70 1.39 -18.22
CA ALA A 126 23.33 1.79 -18.52
C ALA A 126 22.60 0.84 -19.51
N ASP A 127 23.33 0.11 -20.33
CA ASP A 127 22.80 -0.80 -21.35
C ASP A 127 22.07 -2.04 -20.80
N ASN A 128 22.21 -2.35 -19.50
CA ASN A 128 21.57 -3.51 -18.85
C ASN A 128 20.52 -3.14 -17.78
N LEU A 129 20.10 -1.87 -17.72
CA LEU A 129 19.08 -1.44 -16.78
C LEU A 129 17.70 -1.97 -17.19
N VAL A 130 17.06 -2.75 -16.30
CA VAL A 130 15.70 -3.24 -16.48
C VAL A 130 14.77 -2.39 -15.62
N ALA A 131 13.84 -1.67 -16.26
CA ALA A 131 12.84 -0.89 -15.56
C ALA A 131 11.72 -1.80 -15.02
N VAL A 132 11.44 -1.71 -13.74
CA VAL A 132 10.22 -2.27 -13.13
C VAL A 132 9.12 -1.23 -13.31
N VAL A 133 8.19 -1.50 -14.21
CA VAL A 133 7.17 -0.52 -14.65
C VAL A 133 5.79 -0.74 -14.03
N ALA A 134 5.53 -1.95 -13.52
CA ALA A 134 4.31 -2.29 -12.81
C ALA A 134 4.60 -3.46 -11.85
N MET A 135 3.80 -3.54 -10.80
CA MET A 135 3.88 -4.61 -9.81
C MET A 135 2.48 -4.84 -9.26
N SER A 136 2.15 -6.09 -8.97
CA SER A 136 0.95 -6.45 -8.21
C SER A 136 1.32 -7.52 -7.21
N ILE A 137 0.62 -7.54 -6.10
CA ILE A 137 0.85 -8.48 -5.02
C ILE A 137 -0.49 -8.95 -4.49
N GLN A 138 -0.52 -10.22 -4.10
CA GLN A 138 -1.57 -10.77 -3.27
C GLN A 138 -0.87 -11.47 -2.11
N ALA A 139 -0.76 -10.76 -1.00
CA ALA A 139 -0.09 -11.22 0.20
C ALA A 139 -1.11 -11.56 1.30
N THR A 140 -0.59 -12.12 2.38
CA THR A 140 -1.38 -12.50 3.57
C THR A 140 -1.85 -11.25 4.32
N GLY A 141 -2.74 -11.43 5.31
CA GLY A 141 -3.24 -10.27 6.08
C GLY A 141 -4.06 -9.27 5.25
N LYS A 142 -4.72 -9.72 4.16
CA LYS A 142 -5.52 -8.90 3.24
C LYS A 142 -4.72 -7.80 2.51
N MET A 143 -3.42 -7.99 2.37
CA MET A 143 -2.55 -7.14 1.56
C MET A 143 -2.71 -7.49 0.06
N THR A 144 -3.85 -7.09 -0.52
CA THR A 144 -4.25 -7.41 -1.90
C THR A 144 -3.71 -6.43 -2.94
N ASP A 145 -2.94 -5.43 -2.51
CA ASP A 145 -2.33 -4.41 -3.35
C ASP A 145 -1.16 -3.75 -2.58
N HIS A 146 -0.35 -2.99 -3.32
CA HIS A 146 0.86 -2.32 -2.79
C HIS A 146 0.54 -1.26 -1.74
N GLU A 147 -0.60 -0.60 -1.82
CA GLU A 147 -0.97 0.43 -0.85
C GLU A 147 -1.28 -0.22 0.50
N LYS A 148 -2.07 -1.30 0.50
CA LYS A 148 -2.39 -2.07 1.70
C LYS A 148 -1.15 -2.74 2.30
N GLU A 149 -0.29 -3.31 1.45
CA GLU A 149 0.98 -3.89 1.90
C GLU A 149 1.85 -2.82 2.59
N TRP A 150 2.03 -1.67 1.95
CA TRP A 150 2.82 -0.58 2.49
C TRP A 150 2.24 -0.03 3.80
N CYS A 151 0.92 0.17 3.86
CA CYS A 151 0.23 0.57 5.08
C CYS A 151 0.43 -0.44 6.21
N ALA A 152 0.36 -1.74 5.92
CA ALA A 152 0.58 -2.78 6.91
C ALA A 152 2.01 -2.76 7.45
N TYR A 153 3.01 -2.56 6.60
CA TYR A 153 4.41 -2.42 7.02
C TYR A 153 4.65 -1.18 7.87
N LEU A 154 4.09 -0.03 7.48
CA LEU A 154 4.19 1.19 8.27
C LEU A 154 3.50 1.08 9.64
N ALA A 155 2.42 0.31 9.71
CA ALA A 155 1.69 0.04 10.95
C ALA A 155 2.34 -1.04 11.82
N GLY A 156 3.37 -1.74 11.34
CA GLY A 156 3.97 -2.87 12.06
C GLY A 156 3.00 -4.05 12.22
N CYS A 157 2.14 -4.29 11.24
CA CYS A 157 1.12 -5.33 11.29
C CYS A 157 1.75 -6.74 11.35
N ASP A 158 1.31 -7.55 12.31
CA ASP A 158 1.61 -8.98 12.36
C ASP A 158 0.62 -9.75 11.47
N GLY A 159 1.16 -10.41 10.43
CA GLY A 159 0.40 -11.24 9.50
C GLY A 159 0.34 -12.73 9.87
N GLN A 160 0.85 -13.12 11.04
CA GLN A 160 0.77 -14.50 11.53
C GLN A 160 -0.58 -14.75 12.19
N GLN A 161 -1.25 -15.83 11.78
CA GLN A 161 -2.52 -16.25 12.36
C GLN A 161 -2.49 -17.74 12.66
N GLU A 162 -3.33 -18.22 13.57
CA GLU A 162 -3.48 -19.67 13.71
C GLU A 162 -3.99 -20.28 12.40
N MET A 163 -3.55 -21.50 12.07
CA MET A 163 -3.94 -22.19 10.85
C MET A 163 -5.46 -22.24 10.73
N PRO A 164 -6.05 -21.61 9.71
CA PRO A 164 -7.50 -21.52 9.60
C PRO A 164 -8.12 -22.88 9.29
N MET A 165 -9.27 -23.17 9.90
CA MET A 165 -10.03 -24.42 9.71
C MET A 165 -10.45 -24.66 8.25
N THR A 166 -10.49 -23.60 7.44
CA THR A 166 -10.77 -23.68 6.00
C THR A 166 -9.63 -24.32 5.19
N ARG A 167 -8.42 -24.44 5.77
CA ARG A 167 -7.31 -25.20 5.18
C ARG A 167 -7.33 -26.64 5.67
N PHE A 168 -7.13 -26.84 6.97
CA PHE A 168 -7.31 -28.13 7.64
C PHE A 168 -7.38 -27.93 9.16
N ASP A 169 -7.90 -28.92 9.88
CA ASP A 169 -7.84 -28.96 11.33
C ASP A 169 -6.43 -29.38 11.79
N TYR A 170 -5.64 -28.43 12.30
CA TYR A 170 -4.27 -28.69 12.73
C TYR A 170 -4.17 -29.40 14.09
N ARG A 171 -5.24 -29.39 14.90
CA ARG A 171 -5.22 -29.88 16.30
C ARG A 171 -4.80 -31.34 16.45
N PRO A 172 -5.20 -32.28 15.55
CA PRO A 172 -4.72 -33.67 15.60
C PRO A 172 -3.22 -33.84 15.36
N TYR A 173 -2.57 -32.84 14.76
CA TYR A 173 -1.15 -32.86 14.40
C TYR A 173 -0.30 -31.97 15.31
N TYR A 174 -0.92 -31.19 16.20
CA TYR A 174 -0.19 -30.27 17.07
C TYR A 174 0.43 -30.99 18.26
N ASN A 175 1.73 -30.75 18.47
CA ASN A 175 2.43 -31.18 19.66
C ASN A 175 3.37 -30.06 20.13
N PRO A 176 3.23 -29.52 21.35
CA PRO A 176 4.10 -28.45 21.83
C PRO A 176 5.55 -28.90 22.07
N ASP A 177 5.83 -30.21 22.13
CA ASP A 177 7.18 -30.75 22.27
C ASP A 177 7.92 -30.78 20.91
N PRO A 178 8.94 -29.93 20.69
CA PRO A 178 9.69 -29.90 19.44
C PRO A 178 10.52 -31.16 19.18
N GLU A 179 10.79 -31.96 20.21
CA GLU A 179 11.50 -33.24 20.07
C GLU A 179 10.56 -34.40 19.68
N ASN A 180 9.25 -34.15 19.59
CA ASN A 180 8.33 -35.17 19.17
C ASN A 180 8.49 -35.46 17.66
N PRO A 181 8.80 -36.71 17.26
CA PRO A 181 8.96 -37.05 15.85
C PRO A 181 7.64 -37.06 15.06
N LEU A 182 6.50 -36.98 15.74
CA LEU A 182 5.17 -36.98 15.14
C LEU A 182 4.44 -35.66 15.45
N GLY A 183 4.09 -34.94 14.39
CA GLY A 183 3.32 -33.70 14.47
C GLY A 183 4.17 -32.46 14.27
N THR A 184 3.61 -31.31 14.64
CA THR A 184 4.23 -29.98 14.51
C THR A 184 4.00 -29.19 15.79
N TYR A 185 5.03 -28.47 16.23
CA TYR A 185 4.92 -27.47 17.31
C TYR A 185 4.50 -26.09 16.79
N VAL A 186 4.41 -25.93 15.46
CA VAL A 186 4.00 -24.68 14.80
C VAL A 186 2.50 -24.75 14.48
N LYS A 187 1.74 -23.80 15.04
CA LYS A 187 0.31 -23.60 14.78
C LYS A 187 -0.02 -22.25 14.13
N HIS A 188 0.92 -21.31 14.13
CA HIS A 188 0.78 -19.99 13.51
C HIS A 188 1.46 -19.97 12.15
N PHE A 189 0.74 -19.47 11.16
CA PHE A 189 1.20 -19.33 9.78
C PHE A 189 0.62 -18.05 9.18
N SER A 190 1.34 -17.53 8.19
CA SER A 190 0.79 -16.51 7.32
C SER A 190 0.12 -17.20 6.14
N VAL A 191 -1.22 -17.15 6.11
CA VAL A 191 -2.04 -17.83 5.11
C VAL A 191 -2.78 -16.80 4.27
N GLN A 192 -2.74 -16.98 2.96
CA GLN A 192 -3.52 -16.14 2.06
C GLN A 192 -5.01 -16.53 2.16
N GLU A 193 -5.87 -15.55 2.36
CA GLU A 193 -7.32 -15.74 2.33
C GLU A 193 -7.80 -15.92 0.88
N GLY A 194 -8.74 -16.84 0.66
CA GLY A 194 -9.36 -17.01 -0.66
C GLY A 194 -8.45 -17.62 -1.75
N ILE A 195 -7.38 -18.35 -1.40
CA ILE A 195 -6.49 -18.99 -2.39
C ILE A 195 -7.24 -19.91 -3.37
N GLU A 196 -8.38 -20.46 -2.95
CA GLU A 196 -9.25 -21.32 -3.75
C GLU A 196 -10.09 -20.56 -4.78
N LEU A 197 -10.22 -19.24 -4.62
CA LEU A 197 -10.98 -18.36 -5.52
C LEU A 197 -10.18 -18.08 -6.80
N PHE A 198 -10.89 -17.98 -7.92
CA PHE A 198 -10.31 -17.67 -9.22
C PHE A 198 -11.37 -17.18 -10.20
N ASP A 199 -11.15 -16.05 -10.88
CA ASP A 199 -11.99 -15.58 -11.98
C ASP A 199 -11.66 -16.31 -13.28
N ASN A 200 -12.08 -17.57 -13.34
CA ASN A 200 -11.86 -18.43 -14.50
C ASN A 200 -12.50 -17.90 -15.79
N ARG A 201 -13.57 -17.09 -15.69
CA ARG A 201 -14.26 -16.52 -16.85
C ARG A 201 -13.39 -15.50 -17.58
N THR A 202 -12.66 -14.65 -16.86
CA THR A 202 -11.75 -13.68 -17.46
C THR A 202 -10.66 -14.36 -18.31
N PHE A 203 -10.21 -15.53 -17.86
CA PHE A 203 -9.23 -16.38 -18.56
C PHE A 203 -9.83 -17.37 -19.56
N GLU A 204 -11.16 -17.37 -19.75
CA GLU A 204 -11.87 -18.30 -20.66
C GLU A 204 -11.63 -19.79 -20.32
N ILE A 205 -11.44 -20.10 -19.02
CA ILE A 205 -11.26 -21.45 -18.51
C ILE A 205 -12.58 -21.99 -17.97
N ALA A 206 -12.93 -23.23 -18.32
CA ALA A 206 -14.17 -23.86 -17.84
C ALA A 206 -14.11 -24.16 -16.33
N ASN A 207 -15.26 -24.14 -15.63
CA ASN A 207 -15.30 -24.38 -14.17
C ASN A 207 -14.64 -25.71 -13.74
N ALA A 208 -14.85 -26.77 -14.53
CA ALA A 208 -14.27 -28.09 -14.24
C ALA A 208 -12.74 -28.10 -14.40
N GLU A 209 -12.22 -27.36 -15.38
CA GLU A 209 -10.78 -27.21 -15.59
C GLU A 209 -10.18 -26.33 -14.49
N ALA A 210 -10.81 -25.19 -14.19
CA ALA A 210 -10.41 -24.29 -13.12
C ALA A 210 -10.26 -25.02 -11.78
N ALA A 211 -11.19 -25.90 -11.42
CA ALA A 211 -11.13 -26.68 -10.19
C ALA A 211 -9.91 -27.61 -10.10
N ALA A 212 -9.37 -28.04 -11.23
CA ALA A 212 -8.21 -28.94 -11.30
C ALA A 212 -6.86 -28.20 -11.38
N ILE A 213 -6.85 -26.89 -11.64
CA ILE A 213 -5.62 -26.09 -11.68
C ILE A 213 -5.11 -25.86 -10.25
N ASP A 214 -3.81 -25.98 -10.01
CA ASP A 214 -3.19 -25.64 -8.73
C ASP A 214 -3.52 -24.17 -8.34
N PRO A 215 -4.00 -23.88 -7.11
CA PRO A 215 -4.23 -22.53 -6.63
C PRO A 215 -3.06 -21.55 -6.87
N LEU A 216 -1.80 -22.00 -6.76
CA LEU A 216 -0.62 -21.17 -7.04
C LEU A 216 -0.56 -20.75 -8.51
N ALA A 217 -0.90 -21.64 -9.44
CA ALA A 217 -0.97 -21.30 -10.86
C ALA A 217 -2.10 -20.28 -11.13
N ARG A 218 -3.25 -20.41 -10.47
CA ARG A 218 -4.35 -19.43 -10.55
C ARG A 218 -3.92 -18.05 -10.02
N GLN A 219 -3.20 -18.01 -8.90
CA GLN A 219 -2.64 -16.77 -8.35
C GLN A 219 -1.65 -16.10 -9.30
N VAL A 220 -0.74 -16.86 -9.90
CA VAL A 220 0.20 -16.34 -10.91
C VAL A 220 -0.54 -15.72 -12.09
N MET A 221 -1.65 -16.32 -12.53
CA MET A 221 -2.46 -15.78 -13.61
C MET A 221 -3.14 -14.47 -13.23
N GLU A 222 -3.79 -14.39 -12.07
CA GLU A 222 -4.49 -13.18 -11.62
C GLU A 222 -3.53 -12.03 -11.31
N VAL A 223 -2.48 -12.28 -10.52
CA VAL A 223 -1.49 -11.26 -10.14
C VAL A 223 -0.68 -10.79 -11.35
N GLY A 224 -0.35 -11.71 -12.25
CA GLY A 224 0.28 -11.39 -13.53
C GLY A 224 -0.62 -10.52 -14.41
N TYR A 225 -1.92 -10.86 -14.50
CA TYR A 225 -2.90 -10.05 -15.22
C TYR A 225 -3.01 -8.64 -14.63
N LEU A 226 -3.10 -8.49 -13.31
CA LEU A 226 -3.18 -7.17 -12.65
C LEU A 226 -1.96 -6.30 -12.96
N SER A 227 -0.76 -6.89 -12.93
CA SER A 227 0.49 -6.18 -13.24
C SER A 227 0.51 -5.69 -14.69
N ILE A 228 0.10 -6.52 -15.63
CA ILE A 228 0.02 -6.16 -17.05
C ILE A 228 -1.09 -5.13 -17.30
N PHE A 229 -2.21 -5.26 -16.60
CA PHE A 229 -3.35 -4.36 -16.70
C PHE A 229 -3.02 -2.93 -16.24
N GLN A 230 -2.19 -2.77 -15.19
CA GLN A 230 -1.70 -1.45 -14.75
C GLN A 230 -0.92 -0.71 -15.85
N LEU A 231 -0.28 -1.43 -16.78
CA LEU A 231 0.41 -0.85 -17.94
C LEU A 231 -0.55 -0.43 -19.06
N GLY A 232 -1.86 -0.61 -18.89
CA GLY A 232 -2.87 -0.39 -19.92
C GLY A 232 -2.92 -1.49 -20.98
N ILE A 233 -2.17 -2.58 -20.79
CA ILE A 233 -2.19 -3.73 -21.69
C ILE A 233 -3.37 -4.62 -21.30
N THR A 234 -4.39 -4.63 -22.14
CA THR A 234 -5.63 -5.39 -21.90
C THR A 234 -5.70 -6.62 -22.77
N LYS A 235 -6.50 -7.61 -22.36
CA LYS A 235 -6.82 -8.80 -23.20
C LYS A 235 -7.28 -8.40 -24.60
N LYS A 236 -8.17 -7.40 -24.69
CA LYS A 236 -8.68 -6.87 -25.97
C LYS A 236 -7.55 -6.31 -26.84
N TYR A 237 -6.58 -5.62 -26.23
CA TYR A 237 -5.42 -5.09 -26.94
C TYR A 237 -4.53 -6.22 -27.47
N CYS A 238 -4.24 -7.24 -26.65
CA CYS A 238 -3.41 -8.38 -27.03
C CYS A 238 -4.05 -9.25 -28.13
N ASN A 239 -5.38 -9.28 -28.24
CA ASN A 239 -6.07 -10.01 -29.31
C ASN A 239 -5.77 -9.48 -30.72
N THR A 240 -5.39 -8.21 -30.85
CA THR A 240 -5.09 -7.57 -32.15
C THR A 240 -3.66 -7.09 -32.28
N ASN A 241 -2.90 -7.02 -31.18
CA ASN A 241 -1.53 -6.51 -31.16
C ASN A 241 -0.61 -7.57 -30.54
N PRO A 242 0.36 -8.11 -31.30
CA PRO A 242 1.34 -9.04 -30.75
C PRO A 242 2.27 -8.30 -29.78
N ILE A 243 2.56 -8.93 -28.64
CA ILE A 243 3.50 -8.44 -27.64
C ILE A 243 4.61 -9.48 -27.50
N HIS A 244 5.86 -9.03 -27.63
CA HIS A 244 7.02 -9.86 -27.35
C HIS A 244 7.30 -9.82 -25.85
N ALA A 245 6.86 -10.85 -25.13
CA ALA A 245 7.03 -10.98 -23.70
C ALA A 245 7.56 -12.38 -23.34
N SER A 246 8.35 -12.44 -22.27
CA SER A 246 8.71 -13.68 -21.58
C SER A 246 8.05 -13.70 -20.21
N VAL A 247 7.74 -14.90 -19.72
CA VAL A 247 7.16 -15.12 -18.39
C VAL A 247 8.10 -16.05 -17.64
N SER A 248 8.50 -15.64 -16.43
CA SER A 248 9.34 -16.41 -15.53
C SER A 248 8.67 -16.46 -14.17
N VAL A 249 8.53 -17.67 -13.62
CA VAL A 249 7.83 -17.92 -12.35
C VAL A 249 8.69 -18.84 -11.50
N GLY A 250 8.85 -18.51 -10.22
CA GLY A 250 9.49 -19.37 -9.23
C GLY A 250 8.43 -20.00 -8.32
N CYS A 251 8.38 -21.33 -8.28
CA CYS A 251 7.55 -22.08 -7.36
C CYS A 251 8.37 -23.22 -6.78
N ASP A 252 8.37 -23.37 -5.46
CA ASP A 252 9.14 -24.42 -4.77
C ASP A 252 8.30 -25.68 -4.50
N LYS A 253 6.99 -25.50 -4.27
CA LYS A 253 6.09 -26.58 -3.86
C LYS A 253 4.92 -26.79 -4.82
N GLN A 254 4.50 -28.04 -4.92
CA GLN A 254 3.27 -28.49 -5.58
C GLN A 254 2.60 -29.49 -4.63
N GLU A 255 1.69 -28.98 -3.81
CA GLU A 255 1.00 -29.76 -2.76
C GLU A 255 -0.48 -30.04 -3.12
N TRP A 256 -0.97 -29.49 -4.23
CA TRP A 256 -2.36 -29.60 -4.70
C TRP A 256 -2.59 -30.83 -5.59
#